data_AF-A0A7S3BNI7-F1
#
_entry.id   AF-A0A7S3BNI7-F1
#
_cell.length_a   1.000
_cell.length_b   1.000
_cell.length_c   1.000
_cell.angle_alpha   90.00
_cell.angle_beta   90.00
_cell.angle_gamma   90.00
#
_symmetry.space_group_name_H-M   'P 1'
#
loop_
_entity.id
_entity.type
_entity.pdbx_description
1 polymer ?
#
loop_
_entity_poly.entity_id
_entity_poly.type
_entity_poly.pdbx_seq_one_letter_code
_entity_poly.pdbx_strand_id
1 'polypeptide(L)'
;SCKDALHCSVEANIKLGMTAWSPSVDADCSKDKPADQQWQCMMGKYVEPYISTPIFVFEWQFDLAQLYHDGIEDNPSGAAATLTYAQTSSANLTKTFAAAQRHHMFFSPSCYQHVVLNTKHPTWAKVTAGGVALADALNDFVIGKTTSSTLLDECKTPDCNPTCPPDQHIG
;
A
#
# COMPACT_ATOMS: atom_id res chain seq x y z
N SER A 1 24.34 1.26 -13.27
CA SER A 1 23.96 1.88 -11.99
C SER A 1 22.57 2.46 -12.12
N CYS A 2 21.75 2.38 -11.07
CA CYS A 2 20.52 3.16 -10.98
C CYS A 2 20.88 4.65 -11.01
N LYS A 3 20.30 5.42 -11.94
CA LYS A 3 20.60 6.85 -12.11
C LYS A 3 19.39 7.77 -11.86
N ASP A 4 18.20 7.18 -11.81
CA ASP A 4 16.93 7.88 -11.66
C ASP A 4 16.07 7.11 -10.65
N ALA A 5 15.69 7.79 -9.56
CA ALA A 5 14.91 7.20 -8.49
C ALA A 5 13.50 6.78 -8.96
N LEU A 6 12.96 7.38 -10.02
CA LEU A 6 11.62 7.06 -10.49
C LEU A 6 11.56 5.76 -11.32
N HIS A 7 12.64 5.44 -12.05
CA HIS A 7 12.65 4.34 -13.02
C HIS A 7 13.46 3.11 -12.59
N CYS A 8 14.00 3.10 -11.37
CA CYS A 8 14.65 1.93 -10.79
C CYS A 8 13.65 1.07 -10.03
N SER A 9 13.96 -0.23 -9.91
CA SER A 9 13.17 -1.11 -9.05
C SER A 9 13.18 -0.60 -7.62
N VAL A 10 12.08 -0.82 -6.91
CA VAL A 10 11.92 -0.37 -5.52
C VAL A 10 13.06 -0.90 -4.63
N GLU A 11 13.48 -2.15 -4.82
CA GLU A 11 14.65 -2.71 -4.12
C GLU A 11 15.93 -1.92 -4.37
N ALA A 12 16.25 -1.61 -5.63
CA ALA A 12 17.47 -0.89 -5.97
C ALA A 12 17.47 0.52 -5.37
N ASN A 13 16.31 1.19 -5.42
CA ASN A 13 16.11 2.51 -4.83
C ASN A 13 16.27 2.51 -3.31
N ILE A 14 15.65 1.56 -2.61
CA ILE A 14 15.78 1.47 -1.16
C ILE A 14 17.23 1.16 -0.77
N LYS A 15 17.91 0.22 -1.45
CA LYS A 15 19.32 -0.08 -1.17
C LYS A 15 20.23 1.14 -1.36
N LEU A 16 19.99 1.92 -2.42
CA LEU A 16 20.71 3.17 -2.65
C LEU A 16 20.42 4.19 -1.54
N GLY A 17 19.15 4.40 -1.21
CA GLY A 17 18.71 5.31 -0.14
C GLY A 17 19.27 4.93 1.22
N MET A 18 19.33 3.65 1.55
CA MET A 18 19.94 3.16 2.79
C MET A 18 21.42 3.54 2.89
N THR A 19 22.15 3.41 1.79
CA THR A 19 23.57 3.78 1.74
C THR A 19 23.74 5.30 1.86
N ALA A 20 22.89 6.06 1.17
CA ALA A 20 22.99 7.53 1.11
C ALA A 20 22.55 8.21 2.41
N TRP A 21 21.55 7.67 3.10
CA TRP A 21 20.92 8.31 4.26
C TRP A 21 21.20 7.63 5.58
N SER A 22 21.73 6.39 5.57
CA SER A 22 21.94 5.58 6.78
C SER A 22 20.71 5.58 7.72
N PRO A 23 19.50 5.28 7.18
CA PRO A 23 18.27 5.36 7.96
C PRO A 23 18.27 4.29 9.07
N SER A 24 17.60 4.61 10.18
CA SER A 24 17.25 3.60 11.18
C SER A 24 16.02 2.83 10.73
N VAL A 25 16.03 1.51 10.93
CA VAL A 25 14.89 0.61 10.73
C VAL A 25 14.57 -0.09 12.06
N ASP A 26 13.48 -0.85 12.10
CA ASP A 26 13.18 -1.68 13.27
C ASP A 26 14.37 -2.62 13.58
N ALA A 27 14.82 -2.59 14.83
CA ALA A 27 16.05 -3.25 15.25
C ALA A 27 15.92 -4.79 15.22
N ASP A 28 14.76 -5.31 15.61
CA ASP A 28 14.51 -6.75 15.63
C ASP A 28 14.35 -7.28 14.20
N CYS A 29 13.64 -6.53 13.34
CA CYS A 29 13.59 -6.85 11.90
C CYS A 29 15.00 -6.87 11.29
N SER A 30 15.83 -5.86 11.56
CA SER A 30 17.18 -5.78 11.00
C SER A 30 18.07 -6.95 11.43
N LYS A 31 17.96 -7.35 12.71
CA LYS A 31 18.73 -8.45 13.30
C LYS A 31 18.37 -9.82 12.71
N ASP A 32 17.11 -10.00 12.35
CA ASP A 32 16.61 -11.25 11.75
C ASP A 32 16.94 -11.37 10.24
N LYS A 33 17.48 -10.33 9.63
CA LYS A 33 17.81 -10.29 8.20
C LYS A 33 19.33 -10.37 7.96
N PRO A 34 19.77 -11.09 6.93
CA PRO A 34 21.11 -10.92 6.37
C PRO A 34 21.38 -9.46 6.00
N ALA A 35 22.64 -9.03 6.07
CA ALA A 35 23.04 -7.64 5.83
C ALA A 35 22.55 -7.09 4.47
N ASP A 36 22.57 -7.91 3.42
CA ASP A 36 22.12 -7.55 2.07
C ASP A 36 20.59 -7.50 1.91
N GLN A 37 19.84 -7.93 2.93
CA GLN A 37 18.38 -7.98 2.98
C GLN A 37 17.78 -7.03 4.02
N GLN A 38 18.59 -6.28 4.78
CA GLN A 38 18.08 -5.33 5.79
C GLN A 38 17.16 -4.26 5.21
N TRP A 39 17.29 -3.94 3.91
CA TRP A 39 16.39 -3.05 3.17
C TRP A 39 14.93 -3.49 3.21
N GLN A 40 14.68 -4.79 3.39
CA GLN A 40 13.34 -5.33 3.51
C GLN A 40 12.57 -4.71 4.69
N CYS A 41 13.26 -4.32 5.76
CA CYS A 41 12.64 -3.69 6.93
C CYS A 41 12.04 -2.30 6.65
N MET A 42 12.26 -1.73 5.45
CA MET A 42 11.57 -0.53 4.97
C MET A 42 10.19 -0.83 4.35
N MET A 43 9.86 -2.11 4.13
CA MET A 43 8.63 -2.53 3.46
C MET A 43 7.64 -3.11 4.49
N GLY A 44 6.40 -2.64 4.43
CA GLY A 44 5.33 -3.01 5.38
C GLY A 44 5.24 -4.52 5.65
N LYS A 45 5.15 -5.34 4.60
CA LYS A 45 4.99 -6.81 4.74
C LYS A 45 6.12 -7.52 5.49
N TYR A 46 7.32 -6.93 5.55
CA TYR A 46 8.47 -7.53 6.21
C TYR A 46 8.68 -6.98 7.63
N VAL A 47 8.32 -5.72 7.88
CA VAL A 47 8.41 -5.11 9.22
C VAL A 47 7.19 -5.43 10.09
N GLU A 48 6.03 -5.72 9.50
CA GLU A 48 4.78 -6.01 10.20
C GLU A 48 4.90 -6.99 11.38
N PRO A 49 5.61 -8.14 11.29
CA PRO A 49 5.70 -9.08 12.41
C PRO A 49 6.35 -8.50 13.68
N TYR A 50 7.14 -7.43 13.53
CA TYR A 50 7.89 -6.76 14.58
C TYR A 50 7.12 -5.59 15.21
N ILE A 51 6.06 -5.11 14.56
CA ILE A 51 5.22 -4.01 15.07
C ILE A 51 4.23 -4.56 16.10
N SER A 52 4.52 -4.34 17.38
CA SER A 52 3.64 -4.81 18.48
C SER A 52 2.42 -3.91 18.72
N THR A 53 2.50 -2.63 18.33
CA THR A 53 1.39 -1.69 18.44
C THR A 53 0.38 -1.95 17.32
N PRO A 54 -0.92 -2.08 17.60
CA PRO A 54 -1.93 -2.15 16.55
C PRO A 54 -1.85 -0.91 15.66
N ILE A 55 -1.80 -1.11 14.34
CA ILE A 55 -1.78 -0.04 13.34
C ILE A 55 -2.97 -0.15 12.40
N PHE A 56 -3.38 1.00 11.87
CA PHE A 56 -4.34 1.10 10.77
C PHE A 56 -3.57 1.29 9.48
N VAL A 57 -3.64 0.30 8.59
CA VAL A 57 -3.01 0.31 7.28
C VAL A 57 -4.07 0.63 6.24
N PHE A 58 -3.93 1.80 5.62
CA PHE A 58 -4.65 2.14 4.40
C PHE A 58 -3.74 1.90 3.21
N GLU A 59 -4.23 1.23 2.17
CA GLU A 59 -3.48 1.07 0.92
C GLU A 59 -4.44 0.94 -0.27
N TRP A 60 -4.20 1.65 -1.37
CA TRP A 60 -4.97 1.44 -2.61
C TRP A 60 -4.57 0.10 -3.24
N GLN A 61 -5.54 -0.72 -3.64
CA GLN A 61 -5.20 -1.99 -4.31
C GLN A 61 -4.43 -1.80 -5.62
N PHE A 62 -4.63 -0.64 -6.25
CA PHE A 62 -3.95 -0.21 -7.47
C PHE A 62 -3.22 1.12 -7.20
N ASP A 63 -2.36 1.19 -6.17
CA ASP A 63 -1.60 2.42 -5.88
C ASP A 63 -0.75 2.85 -7.08
N LEU A 64 -0.92 4.13 -7.47
CA LEU A 64 -0.26 4.69 -8.65
C LEU A 64 1.26 4.68 -8.49
N ALA A 65 1.82 5.00 -7.31
CA ALA A 65 3.27 5.03 -7.14
C ALA A 65 3.89 3.64 -7.24
N GLN A 66 3.22 2.61 -6.71
CA GLN A 66 3.64 1.22 -6.90
C GLN A 66 3.63 0.83 -8.39
N LEU A 67 2.53 1.08 -9.10
CA LEU A 67 2.41 0.74 -10.51
C LEU A 67 3.38 1.54 -11.40
N TYR A 68 3.63 2.81 -11.07
CA TYR A 68 4.61 3.66 -11.75
C TYR A 68 6.02 3.08 -11.63
N HIS A 69 6.44 2.66 -10.43
CA HIS A 69 7.71 1.98 -10.22
C HIS A 69 7.81 0.61 -10.90
N ASP A 70 6.67 -0.01 -11.20
CA ASP A 70 6.57 -1.24 -11.99
C ASP A 70 6.53 -0.97 -13.51
N GLY A 71 6.61 0.30 -13.94
CA GLY A 71 6.65 0.72 -15.34
C GLY A 71 5.26 0.95 -15.97
N ILE A 72 4.23 1.14 -15.15
CA ILE A 72 2.86 1.41 -15.58
C ILE A 72 2.52 2.85 -15.18
N GLU A 73 2.72 3.78 -16.11
CA GLU A 73 2.54 5.22 -15.88
C GLU A 73 1.12 5.70 -16.14
N ASP A 74 0.39 5.01 -17.03
CA ASP A 74 -0.99 5.30 -17.40
C ASP A 74 -1.98 4.41 -16.66
N ASN A 75 -3.27 4.77 -16.70
CA ASN A 75 -4.33 3.95 -16.11
C ASN A 75 -4.24 2.49 -16.64
N PRO A 76 -4.10 1.49 -15.74
CA PRO A 76 -3.84 0.11 -16.13
C PRO A 76 -4.99 -0.57 -16.88
N SER A 77 -6.16 0.06 -16.98
CA SER A 77 -7.35 -0.47 -17.65
C SER A 77 -7.28 -0.47 -19.18
N GLY A 78 -6.31 0.22 -19.80
CA GLY A 78 -6.23 0.38 -21.25
C GLY A 78 -5.74 -0.87 -22.00
N ALA A 79 -4.57 -1.42 -21.63
CA ALA A 79 -3.95 -2.55 -22.31
C ALA A 79 -4.10 -3.85 -21.50
N ALA A 80 -4.46 -4.96 -22.16
CA ALA A 80 -4.74 -6.23 -21.48
C ALA A 80 -3.56 -6.76 -20.63
N ALA A 81 -2.33 -6.59 -21.11
CA ALA A 81 -1.13 -7.00 -20.37
C ALA A 81 -0.93 -6.16 -19.09
N THR A 82 -1.09 -4.84 -19.21
CA THR A 82 -1.01 -3.88 -18.09
C THR A 82 -2.09 -4.18 -17.05
N LEU A 83 -3.33 -4.41 -17.49
CA LEU A 83 -4.44 -4.78 -16.60
C LEU A 83 -4.14 -6.10 -15.87
N THR A 84 -3.64 -7.11 -16.58
CA THR A 84 -3.29 -8.41 -15.99
C THR A 84 -2.19 -8.27 -14.93
N TYR A 85 -1.18 -7.44 -15.20
CA TYR A 85 -0.13 -7.14 -14.24
C TYR A 85 -0.68 -6.44 -13.00
N ALA A 86 -1.47 -5.37 -13.19
CA ALA A 86 -2.06 -4.61 -12.10
C ALA A 86 -2.97 -5.48 -11.21
N GLN A 87 -3.76 -6.36 -11.83
CA GLN A 87 -4.58 -7.36 -11.13
C GLN A 87 -3.74 -8.33 -10.30
N THR A 88 -2.60 -8.77 -10.86
CA THR A 88 -1.66 -9.63 -10.15
C THR A 88 -1.02 -8.90 -8.97
N SER A 89 -0.68 -7.62 -9.13
CA SER A 89 -0.13 -6.78 -8.08
C SER A 89 -1.12 -6.59 -6.93
N SER A 90 -2.38 -6.21 -7.22
CA SER A 90 -3.47 -6.14 -6.23
C SER A 90 -3.68 -7.48 -5.50
N ALA A 91 -3.70 -8.59 -6.23
CA ALA A 91 -3.84 -9.92 -5.63
C ALA A 91 -2.65 -10.29 -4.73
N ASN A 92 -1.45 -9.82 -5.04
CA ASN A 92 -0.28 -10.02 -4.19
C ASN A 92 -0.32 -9.13 -2.95
N LEU A 93 -0.74 -7.86 -3.08
CA LEU A 93 -0.94 -6.95 -1.95
C LEU A 93 -1.92 -7.54 -0.93
N THR A 94 -3.11 -7.94 -1.38
CA THR A 94 -4.17 -8.46 -0.50
C THR A 94 -3.76 -9.77 0.20
N LYS A 95 -2.94 -10.61 -0.46
CA LYS A 95 -2.31 -11.78 0.20
C LYS A 95 -1.37 -11.38 1.34
N THR A 96 -0.70 -10.23 1.27
CA THR A 96 0.15 -9.77 2.38
C THR A 96 -0.67 -9.44 3.61
N PHE A 97 -1.85 -8.84 3.44
CA PHE A 97 -2.77 -8.57 4.55
C PHE A 97 -3.30 -9.85 5.17
N ALA A 98 -3.66 -10.84 4.34
CA ALA A 98 -4.11 -12.14 4.82
C ALA A 98 -3.01 -12.94 5.55
N ALA A 99 -1.74 -12.68 5.24
CA ALA A 99 -0.58 -13.33 5.85
C ALA A 99 0.02 -12.56 7.03
N ALA A 100 -0.57 -11.42 7.41
CA ALA A 100 -0.13 -10.62 8.55
C ALA A 100 -0.16 -11.43 9.85
N GLN A 101 0.87 -11.29 10.67
CA GLN A 101 1.04 -12.09 11.88
C GLN A 101 0.46 -11.40 13.12
N ARG A 102 0.22 -10.11 13.06
CA ARG A 102 -0.26 -9.28 14.18
C ARG A 102 -1.68 -8.79 13.92
N HIS A 103 -2.31 -8.38 15.02
CA HIS A 103 -3.64 -7.81 15.00
C HIS A 103 -3.58 -6.35 14.53
N HIS A 104 -3.81 -6.16 13.24
CA HIS A 104 -3.87 -4.86 12.58
C HIS A 104 -5.23 -4.68 11.89
N MET A 105 -5.50 -3.43 11.52
CA MET A 105 -6.65 -3.05 10.71
C MET A 105 -6.15 -2.76 9.30
N PHE A 106 -6.65 -3.49 8.29
CA PHE A 106 -6.32 -3.27 6.89
C PHE A 106 -7.55 -2.71 6.16
N PHE A 107 -7.38 -1.60 5.46
CA PHE A 107 -8.41 -0.95 4.65
C PHE A 107 -7.86 -0.75 3.24
N SER A 108 -8.38 -1.50 2.27
CA SER A 108 -7.85 -1.49 0.91
C SER A 108 -8.95 -1.50 -0.17
N PRO A 109 -9.38 -0.31 -0.60
CA PRO A 109 -10.33 -0.15 -1.69
C PRO A 109 -9.69 -0.37 -3.06
N SER A 110 -10.50 -0.82 -4.01
CA SER A 110 -10.10 -1.12 -5.39
C SER A 110 -10.18 0.12 -6.29
N CYS A 111 -9.26 1.08 -6.05
CA CYS A 111 -9.12 2.32 -6.82
C CYS A 111 -7.69 2.50 -7.33
N TYR A 112 -7.54 3.12 -8.50
CA TYR A 112 -6.26 3.59 -9.04
C TYR A 112 -6.01 5.04 -8.60
N GLN A 113 -5.31 5.20 -7.49
CA GLN A 113 -5.09 6.50 -6.84
C GLN A 113 -3.75 6.51 -6.08
N HIS A 114 -3.37 7.68 -5.58
CA HIS A 114 -2.25 7.82 -4.66
C HIS A 114 -2.56 8.82 -3.56
N VAL A 115 -2.23 8.45 -2.32
CA VAL A 115 -2.49 9.21 -1.08
C VAL A 115 -3.99 9.47 -0.81
N VAL A 116 -4.50 8.94 0.30
CA VAL A 116 -5.90 9.17 0.69
C VAL A 116 -6.12 10.43 1.53
N LEU A 117 -5.18 10.73 2.44
CA LEU A 117 -5.26 11.88 3.34
C LEU A 117 -4.61 13.11 2.69
N ASN A 118 -5.28 13.71 1.72
CA ASN A 118 -4.83 14.97 1.14
C ASN A 118 -5.93 16.05 1.22
N THR A 119 -5.51 17.32 1.30
CA THR A 119 -6.44 18.46 1.38
C THR A 119 -7.21 18.70 0.08
N LYS A 120 -6.80 18.09 -1.03
CA LYS A 120 -7.49 18.11 -2.33
C LYS A 120 -8.63 17.09 -2.40
N HIS A 121 -8.72 16.16 -1.44
CA HIS A 121 -9.69 15.06 -1.36
C HIS A 121 -10.58 15.21 -0.12
N PRO A 122 -11.54 16.16 -0.10
CA PRO A 122 -12.47 16.29 1.04
C PRO A 122 -13.38 15.06 1.22
N THR A 123 -13.34 14.12 0.27
CA THR A 123 -14.14 12.89 0.26
C THR A 123 -13.41 11.68 0.83
N TRP A 124 -12.17 11.81 1.34
CA TRP A 124 -11.43 10.69 1.94
C TRP A 124 -12.27 9.91 2.96
N ALA A 125 -13.04 10.63 3.77
CA ALA A 125 -13.91 10.07 4.80
C ALA A 125 -15.01 9.14 4.24
N LYS A 126 -15.38 9.32 2.97
CA LYS A 126 -16.46 8.60 2.28
C LYS A 126 -15.98 7.44 1.43
N VAL A 127 -14.67 7.29 1.22
CA VAL A 127 -14.12 6.13 0.51
C VAL A 127 -14.51 4.88 1.29
N THR A 128 -15.04 3.87 0.63
CA THR A 128 -15.48 2.62 1.26
C THR A 128 -14.58 1.46 0.89
N ALA A 129 -14.47 0.46 1.75
CA ALA A 129 -13.92 -0.85 1.43
C ALA A 129 -14.69 -1.91 2.21
N GLY A 130 -15.05 -3.02 1.57
CA GLY A 130 -15.91 -4.04 2.22
C GLY A 130 -17.25 -3.48 2.71
N GLY A 131 -17.77 -2.44 2.05
CA GLY A 131 -19.00 -1.75 2.42
C GLY A 131 -18.92 -0.79 3.62
N VAL A 132 -17.74 -0.57 4.21
CA VAL A 132 -17.54 0.33 5.37
C VAL A 132 -16.79 1.58 4.93
N ALA A 133 -17.23 2.76 5.36
CA ALA A 133 -16.55 4.02 5.06
C ALA A 133 -15.26 4.16 5.88
N LEU A 134 -14.23 4.78 5.31
CA LEU A 134 -12.91 4.95 5.93
C LEU A 134 -13.00 5.69 7.27
N ALA A 135 -13.82 6.74 7.37
CA ALA A 135 -13.98 7.49 8.61
C ALA A 135 -14.60 6.62 9.73
N ASP A 136 -15.59 5.77 9.40
CA ASP A 136 -16.23 4.87 10.37
C ASP A 136 -15.25 3.78 10.82
N ALA A 137 -14.53 3.18 9.88
CA ALA A 137 -13.49 2.18 10.16
C ALA A 137 -12.39 2.76 11.07
N LEU A 138 -11.92 3.98 10.77
CA LEU A 138 -10.92 4.66 11.57
C LEU A 138 -11.44 5.03 12.96
N ASN A 139 -12.67 5.52 13.06
CA ASN A 139 -13.31 5.80 14.35
C ASN A 139 -13.39 4.54 15.20
N ASP A 140 -13.91 3.44 14.64
CA ASP A 140 -14.04 2.17 15.35
C ASP A 140 -12.67 1.62 15.82
N PHE A 141 -11.62 1.82 15.02
CA PHE A 141 -10.25 1.49 15.41
C PHE A 141 -9.74 2.36 16.57
N VAL A 142 -9.88 3.69 16.47
CA VAL A 142 -9.37 4.65 17.46
C VAL A 142 -10.08 4.50 18.82
N ILE A 143 -11.38 4.26 18.84
CA ILE A 143 -12.13 4.06 20.10
C ILE A 143 -12.01 2.63 20.65
N GLY A 144 -11.25 1.75 19.97
CA GLY A 144 -11.04 0.36 20.40
C GLY A 144 -12.26 -0.55 20.23
N LYS A 145 -13.24 -0.15 19.42
CA LYS A 145 -14.41 -1.00 19.09
C LYS A 145 -14.02 -2.15 18.16
N THR A 146 -13.11 -1.89 17.22
CA THR A 146 -12.55 -2.91 16.32
C THR A 146 -11.04 -2.71 16.22
N THR A 147 -10.24 -3.56 16.88
CA THR A 147 -8.78 -3.45 16.87
C THR A 147 -8.11 -4.27 15.77
N SER A 148 -8.84 -5.17 15.11
CA SER A 148 -8.36 -5.94 13.97
C SER A 148 -9.50 -6.33 13.03
N SER A 149 -9.34 -6.03 11.75
CA SER A 149 -10.24 -6.43 10.67
C SER A 149 -9.53 -6.21 9.33
N THR A 150 -10.04 -6.84 8.27
CA THR A 150 -9.54 -6.70 6.90
C THR A 150 -10.71 -6.29 6.02
N LEU A 151 -10.75 -5.02 5.66
CA LEU A 151 -11.78 -4.39 4.83
C LEU A 151 -11.21 -4.18 3.42
N LEU A 152 -11.56 -5.09 2.50
CA LEU A 152 -11.08 -5.09 1.13
C LEU A 152 -12.27 -5.03 0.18
N ASP A 153 -12.08 -4.42 -0.97
CA ASP A 153 -12.96 -4.69 -2.11
C ASP A 153 -12.60 -6.03 -2.77
N GLU A 154 -13.63 -6.76 -3.19
CA GLU A 154 -13.47 -8.05 -3.88
C GLU A 154 -13.42 -7.92 -5.40
N CYS A 155 -13.80 -6.75 -5.93
CA CYS A 155 -13.74 -6.49 -7.36
C CYS A 155 -12.28 -6.37 -7.82
N LYS A 156 -11.98 -6.90 -9.02
CA LYS A 156 -10.61 -7.16 -9.49
C LYS A 156 -10.18 -6.19 -10.58
N THR A 157 -10.74 -5.01 -10.65
CA THR A 157 -10.38 -4.03 -11.68
C THR A 157 -10.11 -2.68 -11.05
N PRO A 158 -9.18 -1.90 -11.61
CA PRO A 158 -9.02 -0.51 -11.23
C PRO A 158 -10.37 0.22 -11.25
N ASP A 159 -10.60 1.06 -10.25
CA ASP A 159 -11.75 1.97 -10.15
C ASP A 159 -13.14 1.30 -10.18
N CYS A 160 -13.25 0.02 -9.81
CA CYS A 160 -14.54 -0.64 -9.69
C CYS A 160 -15.34 -0.19 -8.46
N ASN A 161 -14.68 0.39 -7.45
CA ASN A 161 -15.38 0.92 -6.30
C ASN A 161 -16.05 2.26 -6.65
N PRO A 162 -17.38 2.41 -6.49
CA PRO A 162 -18.11 3.62 -6.88
C PRO A 162 -17.76 4.85 -6.04
N THR A 163 -17.01 4.68 -4.94
CA THR A 163 -16.52 5.76 -4.07
C THR A 163 -15.08 6.17 -4.35
N CYS A 164 -14.44 5.60 -5.39
CA CYS A 164 -13.11 6.02 -5.80
C CYS A 164 -13.08 7.54 -6.06
N PRO A 165 -12.07 8.25 -5.54
CA PRO A 165 -11.85 9.65 -5.89
C PRO A 165 -11.63 9.80 -7.40
N PRO A 166 -12.00 10.97 -7.98
CA PRO A 166 -11.71 11.25 -9.38
C PRO A 166 -10.20 11.22 -9.65
N ASP A 167 -9.82 10.69 -10.82
CA ASP A 167 -8.43 10.43 -11.23
C ASP A 167 -7.54 11.66 -11.03
N GLN A 168 -6.43 11.47 -10.32
CA GLN A 168 -5.40 12.49 -10.15
C GLN A 168 -4.15 12.01 -10.87
N HIS A 169 -4.06 12.34 -12.16
CA HIS A 169 -2.77 12.30 -12.83
C HIS A 169 -1.78 13.16 -12.03
N ILE A 170 -0.63 12.57 -11.69
CA ILE A 170 0.51 13.31 -11.18
C ILE A 170 0.98 14.21 -12.33
N GLY A 171 0.39 15.41 -12.41
CA GLY A 171 0.83 16.49 -13.28
C GLY A 171 1.92 17.32 -12.63
#